data_AF-A0A350ET76-F1
#
_entry.id   AF-A0A350ET76-F1
#
_cell.length_a   1.000
_cell.length_b   1.000
_cell.length_c   1.000
_cell.angle_alpha   90.00
_cell.angle_beta   90.00
_cell.angle_gamma   90.00
#
_symmetry.space_group_name_H-M   'P 1'
#
loop_
_entity.id
_entity.type
_entity.pdbx_description
1 polymer ?
#
loop_
_entity_poly.entity_id
_entity_poly.type
_entity_poly.pdbx_seq_one_letter_code
_entity_poly.pdbx_strand_id
1 'polypeptide(L)'
;MAGFALLAVSLPLLFWFRLDYYEACARCARKREVQEWLIPFTRIAYYEYRQEMETPLSPVLAELGYVDPHDHDWLIIHGTGPGTEELMGEGFPLAQSLVTASMGRFVRLLDQHLEEEEVGYWFARMSDPQHAYVVRNIADQIVQESYADAAAFRARLEKVGAHERALHRYRMGLLIDEPEARTPPRLLYERSPR
;
A
#
# COMPACT_ATOMS: atom_id res chain seq x y z
N MET A 1 48.72 -9.29 -11.46
CA MET A 1 48.27 -9.77 -10.14
C MET A 1 47.59 -8.66 -9.31
N ALA A 2 48.16 -7.45 -9.22
CA ALA A 2 47.55 -6.33 -8.47
C ALA A 2 46.12 -5.95 -8.91
N GLY A 3 45.82 -5.95 -10.22
CA GLY A 3 44.48 -5.62 -10.73
C GLY A 3 43.38 -6.60 -10.30
N PHE A 4 43.71 -7.90 -10.19
CA PHE A 4 42.75 -8.91 -9.74
C PHE A 4 42.45 -8.79 -8.25
N ALA A 5 43.47 -8.49 -7.44
CA ALA A 5 43.29 -8.23 -6.01
C ALA A 5 42.42 -6.99 -5.75
N LEU A 6 42.62 -5.92 -6.51
CA LEU A 6 41.77 -4.72 -6.43
C LEU A 6 40.32 -5.03 -6.80
N LEU A 7 40.08 -5.75 -7.90
CA LEU A 7 38.73 -6.20 -8.29
C LEU A 7 38.07 -7.08 -7.22
N ALA A 8 38.81 -8.03 -6.66
CA ALA A 8 38.30 -8.93 -5.63
C ALA A 8 37.91 -8.22 -4.34
N VAL A 9 38.58 -7.12 -4.00
CA VAL A 9 38.26 -6.29 -2.81
C VAL A 9 37.19 -5.24 -3.11
N SER A 10 37.17 -4.66 -4.32
CA SER A 10 36.20 -3.62 -4.67
C SER A 10 34.80 -4.17 -4.92
N LEU A 11 34.67 -5.40 -5.44
CA LEU A 11 33.36 -5.96 -5.78
C LEU A 11 32.45 -6.13 -4.53
N PRO A 12 32.91 -6.72 -3.41
CA PRO A 12 32.08 -6.83 -2.20
C PRO A 12 31.72 -5.47 -1.60
N LEU A 13 32.63 -4.49 -1.69
CA LEU A 13 32.37 -3.13 -1.22
C LEU A 13 31.21 -2.47 -1.99
N LEU A 14 31.11 -2.70 -3.31
CA LEU A 14 29.98 -2.20 -4.10
C LEU A 14 28.64 -2.80 -3.68
N PHE A 15 28.62 -4.05 -3.21
CA PHE A 15 27.39 -4.68 -2.70
C PHE A 15 27.05 -4.26 -1.26
N TRP A 16 28.03 -3.80 -0.48
CA TRP A 16 27.80 -3.35 0.89
C TRP A 16 27.05 -2.01 0.95
N PHE A 17 27.30 -1.12 -0.01
CA PHE A 17 26.65 0.19 -0.10
C PHE A 17 25.40 0.15 -0.98
N ARG A 18 24.54 -0.85 -0.79
CA ARG A 18 23.27 -0.98 -1.50
C ARG A 18 22.11 -0.63 -0.57
N LEU A 19 21.18 0.18 -1.08
CA LEU A 19 19.90 0.49 -0.47
C LEU A 19 18.81 -0.10 -1.36
N ASP A 20 18.13 -1.12 -0.86
CA ASP A 20 16.99 -1.75 -1.53
C ASP A 20 15.71 -1.27 -0.85
N TYR A 21 14.77 -0.69 -1.58
CA TYR A 21 13.46 -0.33 -1.03
C TYR A 21 12.37 -0.53 -2.06
N TYR A 22 11.13 -0.50 -1.61
CA TYR A 22 10.02 -0.39 -2.52
C TYR A 22 9.10 0.74 -2.11
N GLU A 23 8.47 1.28 -3.13
CA GLU A 23 7.51 2.36 -3.06
C GLU A 23 6.16 1.86 -3.58
N ALA A 24 5.09 2.53 -3.17
CA ALA A 24 3.78 2.35 -3.76
C ALA A 24 3.17 3.70 -4.14
N CYS A 25 2.45 3.72 -5.25
CA CYS A 25 1.65 4.87 -5.62
C CYS A 25 0.37 4.91 -4.77
N ALA A 26 0.16 6.00 -4.02
CA ALA A 26 -1.03 6.15 -3.17
C ALA A 26 -2.35 6.15 -3.97
N ARG A 27 -2.29 6.51 -5.26
CA ARG A 27 -3.48 6.65 -6.12
C ARG A 27 -3.83 5.39 -6.89
N CYS A 28 -2.88 4.65 -7.43
CA CYS A 28 -3.18 3.47 -8.26
C CYS A 28 -2.68 2.15 -7.68
N ALA A 29 -2.12 2.20 -6.48
CA ALA A 29 -1.55 1.05 -5.80
C ALA A 29 -0.45 0.32 -6.59
N ARG A 30 0.11 0.89 -7.66
CA ARG A 30 1.28 0.30 -8.34
C ARG A 30 2.47 0.26 -7.39
N LYS A 31 3.32 -0.75 -7.54
CA LYS A 31 4.54 -0.93 -6.76
C LYS A 31 5.75 -0.57 -7.62
N ARG A 32 6.74 0.08 -7.03
CA ARG A 32 8.06 0.30 -7.66
C ARG A 32 9.14 -0.23 -6.74
N GLU A 33 9.93 -1.17 -7.23
CA GLU A 33 11.15 -1.62 -6.55
C GLU A 33 12.30 -0.72 -6.98
N VAL A 34 13.04 -0.21 -6.00
CA VAL A 34 14.16 0.70 -6.20
C VAL A 34 15.40 0.11 -5.54
N GLN A 35 16.48 0.06 -6.31
CA GLN A 35 17.80 -0.34 -5.84
C GLN A 35 18.77 0.79 -6.11
N GLU A 36 19.37 1.31 -5.05
CA GLU A 36 20.38 2.36 -5.11
C GLU A 36 21.74 1.80 -4.67
N TRP A 37 22.76 2.04 -5.50
CA TRP A 37 24.15 1.80 -5.13
C TRP A 37 24.75 3.14 -4.72
N LEU A 38 25.04 3.28 -3.44
CA LEU A 38 25.49 4.53 -2.84
C LEU A 38 27.00 4.70 -2.99
N ILE A 39 27.45 5.96 -3.15
CA ILE A 39 28.86 6.29 -2.99
C ILE A 39 29.23 6.02 -1.51
N PRO A 40 30.31 5.28 -1.21
CA PRO A 40 30.70 4.92 0.15
C PRO A 40 30.70 6.11 1.11
N PHE A 41 30.10 5.93 2.29
CA PHE A 41 29.98 6.94 3.35
C PHE A 41 29.17 8.19 2.96
N THR A 42 28.32 8.10 1.94
CA THR A 42 27.39 9.16 1.54
C THR A 42 25.97 8.62 1.35
N ARG A 43 25.00 9.52 1.17
CA ARG A 43 23.63 9.20 0.75
C ARG A 43 23.39 9.43 -0.75
N ILE A 44 24.46 9.63 -1.52
CA ILE A 44 24.36 9.94 -2.94
C ILE A 44 24.37 8.62 -3.71
N ALA A 45 23.30 8.34 -4.45
CA ALA A 45 23.24 7.22 -5.36
C ALA A 45 24.19 7.45 -6.54
N TYR A 46 25.13 6.51 -6.74
CA TYR A 46 25.96 6.43 -7.94
C TYR A 46 25.20 5.83 -9.12
N TYR A 47 24.38 4.81 -8.82
CA TYR A 47 23.53 4.14 -9.79
C TYR A 47 22.22 3.77 -9.12
N GLU A 48 21.16 3.82 -9.91
CA GLU A 48 19.80 3.54 -9.46
C GLU A 48 19.12 2.65 -10.50
N TYR A 49 18.50 1.59 -10.02
CA TYR A 49 17.65 0.71 -10.82
C TYR A 49 16.22 0.81 -10.29
N ARG A 50 15.26 0.96 -11.20
CA ARG A 50 13.84 1.03 -10.90
C ARG A 50 13.07 -0.02 -11.69
N GLN A 51 12.17 -0.72 -11.03
CA GLN A 51 11.25 -1.64 -11.67
C GLN A 51 9.83 -1.41 -11.19
N GLU A 52 8.95 -1.02 -12.10
CA GLU A 52 7.52 -0.86 -11.83
C GLU A 52 6.79 -2.19 -12.02
N MET A 53 5.84 -2.46 -11.12
CA MET A 53 5.04 -3.68 -11.11
C MET A 53 3.59 -3.35 -10.73
N GLU A 54 2.66 -4.13 -11.29
CA GLU A 54 1.28 -4.10 -10.86
C GLU A 54 1.12 -4.84 -9.53
N THR A 55 0.31 -4.29 -8.64
CA THR A 55 -0.20 -5.01 -7.46
C THR A 55 -1.53 -5.66 -7.78
N PRO A 56 -2.00 -6.63 -6.97
CA PRO A 56 -3.33 -7.23 -7.14
C PRO A 56 -4.49 -6.21 -7.14
N LEU A 57 -4.29 -5.04 -6.53
CA LEU A 57 -5.30 -3.98 -6.48
C LEU A 57 -5.27 -3.08 -7.72
N SER A 58 -4.09 -2.80 -8.28
CA SER A 58 -3.94 -1.85 -9.39
C SER A 58 -4.78 -2.14 -10.66
N PRO A 59 -4.86 -3.37 -11.21
CA PRO A 59 -5.69 -3.62 -12.38
C PRO A 59 -7.18 -3.55 -12.06
N VAL A 60 -7.58 -3.86 -10.82
CA VAL A 60 -8.98 -3.77 -10.38
C VAL A 60 -9.45 -2.32 -10.35
N LEU A 61 -8.62 -1.42 -9.80
CA LEU A 61 -8.93 0.01 -9.77
C LEU A 61 -9.05 0.61 -11.18
N ALA A 62 -8.18 0.20 -12.10
CA ALA A 62 -8.24 0.62 -13.50
C ALA A 62 -9.50 0.09 -14.21
N GLU A 63 -9.82 -1.20 -14.07
CA GLU A 63 -10.99 -1.83 -14.69
C GLU A 63 -12.31 -1.18 -14.24
N LEU A 64 -12.44 -0.90 -12.95
CA LEU A 64 -13.62 -0.27 -12.36
C LEU A 64 -13.70 1.24 -12.60
N GLY A 65 -12.70 1.83 -13.27
CA GLY A 65 -12.69 3.27 -13.61
C GLY A 65 -12.45 4.19 -12.42
N TYR A 66 -11.82 3.68 -11.36
CA TYR A 66 -11.44 4.49 -10.19
C TYR A 66 -10.13 5.25 -10.39
N VAL A 67 -9.32 4.87 -11.38
CA VAL A 67 -8.00 5.46 -11.64
C VAL A 67 -7.85 5.79 -13.12
N ASP A 68 -7.64 7.07 -13.40
CA ASP A 68 -7.19 7.57 -14.70
C ASP A 68 -5.65 7.55 -14.83
N PRO A 69 -5.10 7.68 -16.05
CA PRO A 69 -3.68 7.98 -16.23
C PRO A 69 -3.26 9.21 -15.39
N HIS A 70 -2.17 9.09 -14.64
CA HIS A 70 -1.67 10.13 -13.74
C HIS A 70 -0.17 9.98 -13.54
N ASP A 71 0.46 11.06 -13.09
CA ASP A 71 1.81 11.02 -12.55
C ASP A 71 1.81 10.34 -11.18
N HIS A 72 2.70 9.37 -11.01
CA HIS A 72 2.76 8.58 -9.79
C HIS A 72 3.42 9.37 -8.64
N ASP A 73 2.66 9.56 -7.56
CA ASP A 73 3.18 10.00 -6.26
C ASP A 73 3.65 8.78 -5.47
N TRP A 74 4.95 8.55 -5.47
CA TRP A 74 5.59 7.35 -4.91
C TRP A 74 5.92 7.55 -3.44
N LEU A 75 5.31 6.73 -2.60
CA LEU A 75 5.59 6.72 -1.17
C LEU A 75 6.52 5.55 -0.84
N ILE A 76 7.65 5.84 -0.20
CA ILE A 76 8.54 4.80 0.34
C ILE A 76 7.75 3.99 1.36
N ILE A 77 7.77 2.67 1.20
CA ILE A 77 7.11 1.74 2.11
C ILE A 77 8.12 1.20 3.10
N HIS A 78 9.05 0.42 2.59
CA HIS A 78 9.99 -0.34 3.38
C HIS A 78 11.24 -0.59 2.55
N GLY A 79 12.39 -0.57 3.23
CA GLY A 79 13.67 -0.86 2.60
C GLY A 79 14.70 -1.38 3.59
N THR A 80 15.83 -1.80 3.04
CA THR A 80 17.00 -2.26 3.76
C THR A 80 18.21 -1.58 3.17
N GLY A 81 18.96 -0.88 4.03
CA GLY A 81 20.17 -0.17 3.70
C GLY A 81 21.45 -0.89 4.14
N PRO A 82 22.62 -0.27 3.89
CA PRO A 82 23.91 -0.77 4.34
C PRO A 82 23.93 -1.06 5.84
N GLY A 83 24.50 -2.21 6.23
CA GLY A 83 24.73 -2.51 7.65
C GLY A 83 23.47 -2.78 8.48
N THR A 84 22.42 -3.33 7.86
CA THR A 84 21.13 -3.71 8.47
C THR A 84 20.22 -2.55 8.88
N GLU A 85 20.39 -1.37 8.28
CA GLU A 85 19.47 -0.25 8.49
C GLU A 85 18.10 -0.57 7.86
N GLU A 86 17.05 -0.61 8.67
CA GLU A 86 15.67 -0.70 8.16
C GLU A 86 15.16 0.71 7.86
N LEU A 87 14.63 0.88 6.64
CA LEU A 87 13.97 2.09 6.21
C LEU A 87 12.47 1.86 6.28
N MET A 88 11.75 2.67 7.07
CA MET A 88 10.29 2.72 7.07
C MET A 88 9.86 4.10 6.59
N GLY A 89 9.23 4.15 5.43
CA GLY A 89 8.77 5.41 4.84
C GLY A 89 7.34 5.77 5.23
N GLU A 90 6.90 6.94 4.79
CA GLU A 90 5.55 7.47 5.07
C GLU A 90 4.43 6.58 4.51
N GLY A 91 4.71 5.82 3.46
CA GLY A 91 3.76 4.88 2.89
C GLY A 91 3.65 3.57 3.66
N PHE A 92 4.52 3.28 4.64
CA PHE A 92 4.51 2.01 5.38
C PHE A 92 3.12 1.60 5.91
N PRO A 93 2.33 2.51 6.53
CA PRO A 93 1.00 2.15 7.00
C PRO A 93 0.02 1.83 5.85
N LEU A 94 0.18 2.49 4.69
CA LEU A 94 -0.66 2.33 3.51
C LEU A 94 -0.33 1.07 2.71
N ALA A 95 0.92 0.64 2.69
CA ALA A 95 1.30 -0.55 1.93
C ALA A 95 0.48 -1.78 2.31
N GLN A 96 0.12 -1.89 3.58
CA GLN A 96 -0.67 -3.00 4.07
C GLN A 96 -2.01 -3.14 3.35
N SER A 97 -2.66 -2.05 2.93
CA SER A 97 -3.89 -2.07 2.14
C SER A 97 -3.62 -2.01 0.62
N LEU A 98 -2.50 -1.47 0.17
CA LEU A 98 -2.26 -1.27 -1.26
C LEU A 98 -1.67 -2.50 -1.96
N VAL A 99 -0.83 -3.29 -1.27
CA VAL A 99 -0.07 -4.38 -1.92
C VAL A 99 -0.59 -5.78 -1.59
N THR A 100 -1.55 -5.90 -0.68
CA THR A 100 -2.05 -7.20 -0.19
C THR A 100 -2.97 -7.87 -1.22
N ALA A 101 -2.83 -9.18 -1.40
CA ALA A 101 -3.56 -9.96 -2.41
C ALA A 101 -5.09 -9.94 -2.25
N SER A 102 -5.60 -9.83 -1.02
CA SER A 102 -7.03 -9.75 -0.72
C SER A 102 -7.70 -8.47 -1.25
N MET A 103 -6.93 -7.39 -1.40
CA MET A 103 -7.47 -6.05 -1.58
C MET A 103 -8.16 -5.86 -2.93
N GLY A 104 -7.62 -6.45 -4.00
CA GLY A 104 -8.30 -6.44 -5.30
C GLY A 104 -9.67 -7.11 -5.26
N ARG A 105 -9.79 -8.27 -4.59
CA ARG A 105 -11.08 -8.96 -4.44
C ARG A 105 -12.04 -8.20 -3.52
N PHE A 106 -11.52 -7.62 -2.44
CA PHE A 106 -12.32 -6.80 -1.52
C PHE A 106 -12.94 -5.60 -2.23
N VAL A 107 -12.15 -4.86 -3.02
CA VAL A 107 -12.67 -3.71 -3.79
C VAL A 107 -13.76 -4.11 -4.78
N ARG A 108 -13.65 -5.28 -5.44
CA ARG A 108 -14.74 -5.78 -6.28
C ARG A 108 -16.01 -6.08 -5.49
N LEU A 109 -15.89 -6.65 -4.29
CA LEU A 109 -17.05 -6.91 -3.44
C LEU A 109 -17.72 -5.61 -2.98
N LEU A 110 -16.94 -4.58 -2.66
CA LEU A 110 -17.46 -3.24 -2.35
C LEU A 110 -18.26 -2.70 -3.55
N ASP A 111 -17.66 -2.70 -4.74
CA ASP A 111 -18.30 -2.20 -5.97
C ASP A 111 -19.57 -2.98 -6.36
N GLN A 112 -19.60 -4.28 -6.10
CA GLN A 112 -20.74 -5.15 -6.43
C GLN A 112 -21.93 -5.01 -5.46
N HIS A 113 -21.69 -4.70 -4.19
CA HIS A 113 -22.70 -4.83 -3.13
C HIS A 113 -23.02 -3.53 -2.38
N LEU A 114 -22.20 -2.49 -2.52
CA LEU A 114 -22.38 -1.22 -1.84
C LEU A 114 -22.74 -0.10 -2.81
N GLU A 115 -23.32 0.96 -2.26
CA GLU A 115 -23.57 2.19 -3.00
C GLU A 115 -22.28 3.02 -3.12
N GLU A 116 -22.24 3.93 -4.10
CA GLU A 116 -21.04 4.71 -4.43
C GLU A 116 -20.49 5.50 -3.22
N GLU A 117 -21.38 6.07 -2.40
CA GLU A 117 -20.99 6.78 -1.17
C GLU A 117 -20.29 5.84 -0.17
N GLU A 118 -20.81 4.63 0.01
CA GLU A 118 -20.22 3.63 0.90
C GLU A 118 -18.87 3.12 0.37
N VAL A 119 -18.73 2.93 -0.95
CA VAL A 119 -17.45 2.56 -1.58
C VAL A 119 -16.41 3.66 -1.34
N GLY A 120 -16.79 4.92 -1.56
CA GLY A 120 -15.94 6.09 -1.30
C GLY A 120 -15.45 6.16 0.15
N TYR A 121 -16.33 5.84 1.11
CA TYR A 121 -15.97 5.73 2.52
C TYR A 121 -14.88 4.67 2.78
N TRP A 122 -15.00 3.48 2.19
CA TRP A 122 -13.97 2.44 2.33
C TRP A 122 -12.67 2.81 1.65
N PHE A 123 -12.73 3.48 0.50
CA PHE A 123 -11.55 3.95 -0.24
C PHE A 123 -10.76 5.01 0.55
N ALA A 124 -11.47 5.94 1.19
CA ALA A 124 -10.85 6.89 2.11
C ALA A 124 -10.10 6.19 3.24
N ARG A 125 -10.72 5.17 3.87
CA ARG A 125 -10.08 4.41 4.95
C ARG A 125 -8.91 3.52 4.49
N MET A 126 -8.97 2.98 3.28
CA MET A 126 -7.84 2.22 2.71
C MET A 126 -6.62 3.10 2.48
N SER A 127 -6.84 4.39 2.21
CA SER A 127 -5.81 5.37 1.88
C SER A 127 -5.40 6.22 3.09
N ASP A 128 -5.97 5.96 4.26
CA ASP A 128 -5.64 6.63 5.51
C ASP A 128 -4.63 5.78 6.31
N PRO A 129 -3.43 6.30 6.63
CA PRO A 129 -2.42 5.58 7.40
C PRO A 129 -2.92 4.98 8.72
N GLN A 130 -3.87 5.64 9.39
CA GLN A 130 -4.42 5.16 10.67
C GLN A 130 -5.38 3.97 10.48
N HIS A 131 -6.04 3.88 9.32
CA HIS A 131 -7.11 2.93 9.07
C HIS A 131 -6.75 1.82 8.08
N ALA A 132 -5.72 2.00 7.26
CA ALA A 132 -5.30 1.05 6.23
C ALA A 132 -5.07 -0.37 6.79
N TYR A 133 -4.46 -0.48 7.97
CA TYR A 133 -4.29 -1.76 8.67
C TYR A 133 -5.63 -2.45 8.99
N VAL A 134 -6.58 -1.69 9.53
CA VAL A 134 -7.91 -2.19 9.89
C VAL A 134 -8.64 -2.65 8.63
N VAL A 135 -8.59 -1.87 7.54
CA VAL A 135 -9.23 -2.26 6.30
C VAL A 135 -8.61 -3.50 5.69
N ARG A 136 -7.27 -3.66 5.75
CA ARG A 136 -6.61 -4.91 5.32
C ARG A 136 -7.14 -6.11 6.08
N ASN A 137 -7.22 -6.05 7.41
CA ASN A 137 -7.73 -7.17 8.22
C ASN A 137 -9.19 -7.51 7.90
N ILE A 138 -10.01 -6.50 7.64
CA ILE A 138 -11.40 -6.68 7.20
C ILE A 138 -11.41 -7.38 5.83
N ALA A 139 -10.63 -6.88 4.88
CA ALA A 139 -10.50 -7.46 3.54
C ALA A 139 -10.08 -8.93 3.62
N ASP A 140 -9.04 -9.26 4.38
CA ASP A 140 -8.52 -10.62 4.55
C ASP A 140 -9.59 -11.61 5.05
N GLN A 141 -10.52 -11.16 5.89
CA GLN A 141 -11.63 -11.98 6.40
C GLN A 141 -12.78 -12.07 5.40
N ILE A 142 -13.20 -10.93 4.84
CA ILE A 142 -14.36 -10.82 3.95
C ILE A 142 -14.14 -11.60 2.65
N VAL A 143 -12.94 -11.57 2.08
CA VAL A 143 -12.67 -12.24 0.81
C VAL A 143 -12.65 -13.77 0.91
N GLN A 144 -12.66 -14.34 2.11
CA GLN A 144 -12.70 -15.80 2.28
C GLN A 144 -14.12 -16.37 2.12
N GLU A 145 -15.13 -15.50 2.11
CA GLU A 145 -16.54 -15.88 2.07
C GLU A 145 -17.17 -15.60 0.70
N SER A 146 -18.34 -16.19 0.47
CA SER A 146 -19.21 -15.89 -0.66
C SER A 146 -20.51 -15.26 -0.16
N TYR A 147 -20.99 -14.25 -0.85
CA TYR A 147 -22.19 -13.51 -0.46
C TYR A 147 -23.31 -13.75 -1.47
N ALA A 148 -24.48 -14.14 -0.97
CA ALA A 148 -25.65 -14.41 -1.81
C ALA A 148 -26.25 -13.11 -2.38
N ASP A 149 -26.21 -12.04 -1.58
CA ASP A 149 -26.77 -10.74 -1.93
C ASP A 149 -26.05 -9.61 -1.18
N ALA A 150 -26.42 -8.37 -1.50
CA ALA A 150 -25.88 -7.16 -0.89
C ALA A 150 -26.18 -7.05 0.61
N ALA A 151 -27.34 -7.54 1.07
CA ALA A 151 -27.71 -7.46 2.48
C ALA A 151 -26.82 -8.37 3.34
N ALA A 152 -26.55 -9.59 2.87
CA ALA A 152 -25.64 -10.52 3.51
C ALA A 152 -24.21 -9.96 3.57
N PHE A 153 -23.75 -9.34 2.47
CA PHE A 153 -22.44 -8.68 2.43
C PHE A 153 -22.34 -7.53 3.44
N ARG A 154 -23.31 -6.59 3.42
CA ARG A 154 -23.35 -5.44 4.33
C ARG A 154 -23.38 -5.87 5.80
N ALA A 155 -24.23 -6.83 6.15
CA ALA A 155 -24.32 -7.35 7.52
C ALA A 155 -23.00 -7.98 7.97
N ARG A 156 -22.30 -8.70 7.08
CA ARG A 156 -20.99 -9.27 7.41
C ARG A 156 -19.93 -8.19 7.56
N LEU A 157 -19.88 -7.24 6.63
CA LEU A 157 -18.95 -6.12 6.64
C LEU A 157 -19.08 -5.27 7.89
N GLU A 158 -20.31 -4.98 8.32
CA GLU A 158 -20.60 -4.27 9.57
C GLU A 158 -20.08 -5.05 10.79
N LYS A 159 -20.38 -6.36 10.85
CA LYS A 159 -19.94 -7.23 11.95
C LYS A 159 -18.42 -7.32 12.06
N VAL A 160 -17.72 -7.58 10.95
CA VAL A 160 -16.25 -7.68 10.91
C VAL A 160 -15.65 -6.30 11.19
N GLY A 161 -16.18 -5.24 10.60
CA GLY A 161 -15.73 -3.87 10.83
C GLY A 161 -15.87 -3.43 12.28
N ALA A 162 -16.98 -3.76 12.94
CA ALA A 162 -17.18 -3.47 14.36
C ALA A 162 -16.17 -4.21 15.25
N HIS A 163 -15.89 -5.49 14.93
CA HIS A 163 -14.90 -6.29 15.64
C HIS A 163 -13.49 -5.71 15.50
N GLU A 164 -13.05 -5.43 14.27
CA GLU A 164 -11.70 -4.90 14.01
C GLU A 164 -11.53 -3.49 14.62
N ARG A 165 -12.55 -2.63 14.58
CA ARG A 165 -12.52 -1.33 15.27
C ARG A 165 -12.37 -1.48 16.78
N ALA A 166 -13.09 -2.42 17.40
CA ALA A 166 -12.97 -2.68 18.83
C ALA A 166 -11.58 -3.17 19.21
N LEU A 167 -11.02 -4.11 18.43
CA LEU A 167 -9.64 -4.60 18.62
C LEU A 167 -8.61 -3.48 18.43
N HIS A 168 -8.79 -2.65 17.42
CA HIS A 168 -7.88 -1.54 17.13
C HIS A 168 -7.88 -0.51 18.26
N ARG A 169 -9.05 -0.09 18.75
CA ARG A 169 -9.18 0.79 19.93
C ARG A 169 -8.55 0.18 21.19
N TYR A 170 -8.71 -1.13 21.39
CA TYR A 170 -8.07 -1.82 22.50
C TYR A 170 -6.53 -1.78 22.41
N ARG A 171 -5.97 -1.95 21.21
CA ARG A 171 -4.50 -1.93 20.98
C ARG A 171 -3.88 -0.54 21.07
N MET A 172 -4.57 0.48 20.55
CA MET A 172 -4.02 1.83 20.40
C MET A 172 -4.47 2.80 21.50
N GLY A 173 -5.43 2.42 22.34
CA GLY A 173 -6.06 3.29 23.32
C GLY A 173 -7.18 4.17 22.73
N LEU A 174 -7.76 5.05 23.56
CA LEU A 174 -8.86 5.96 23.19
C LEU A 174 -8.44 7.12 22.26
N LEU A 175 -7.19 7.17 21.80
CA LEU A 175 -6.60 8.32 21.08
C LEU A 175 -6.86 8.31 19.56
N ILE A 176 -7.70 7.42 19.06
CA ILE A 176 -8.04 7.36 17.64
C ILE A 176 -9.41 8.00 17.45
N ASP A 177 -9.39 9.23 16.95
CA ASP A 177 -10.57 9.81 16.34
C ASP A 177 -10.91 8.97 15.10
N GLU A 178 -12.13 8.44 15.04
CA GLU A 178 -12.63 7.95 13.76
C GLU A 178 -12.48 9.12 12.77
N PRO A 179 -11.99 8.86 11.55
CA PRO A 179 -11.88 9.92 10.58
C PRO A 179 -13.30 10.43 10.42
N GLU A 180 -13.54 11.70 10.78
CA GLU A 180 -14.85 12.29 10.55
C GLU A 180 -15.19 11.97 9.10
N ALA A 181 -16.37 11.40 8.85
CA ALA A 181 -16.84 11.06 7.50
C ALA A 181 -16.97 12.31 6.58
N ARG A 182 -16.42 13.44 7.00
CA ARG A 182 -16.52 14.75 6.40
C ARG A 182 -15.25 15.01 5.63
N THR A 183 -15.41 14.83 4.33
CA THR A 183 -14.43 15.06 3.27
C THR A 183 -13.50 13.86 3.09
N PRO A 184 -13.83 12.89 2.20
CA PRO A 184 -12.81 11.99 1.66
C PRO A 184 -11.58 12.83 1.31
N PRO A 185 -10.35 12.42 1.68
CA PRO A 185 -9.13 13.14 1.31
C PRO A 185 -9.17 13.28 -0.21
N ARG A 186 -9.54 14.49 -0.66
CA ARG A 186 -9.89 14.90 -2.02
C ARG A 186 -9.90 13.70 -2.96
N LEU A 187 -11.01 12.93 -2.92
CA LEU A 187 -11.20 11.61 -3.52
C LEU A 187 -10.05 11.26 -4.47
N LEU A 188 -9.07 10.47 -4.02
CA LEU A 188 -8.08 9.85 -4.91
C LEU A 188 -8.75 9.07 -6.06
N TYR A 189 -10.06 8.81 -5.93
CA TYR A 189 -10.93 8.01 -6.77
C TYR A 189 -12.30 8.70 -6.99
N GLU A 190 -12.36 9.83 -7.68
CA GLU A 190 -13.60 10.16 -8.40
C GLU A 190 -13.66 9.27 -9.64
N ARG A 191 -14.78 8.58 -9.85
CA ARG A 191 -14.98 7.83 -11.11
C ARG A 191 -14.84 8.81 -12.26
N SER A 192 -13.93 8.51 -13.18
CA SER A 192 -13.78 9.28 -14.40
C SER A 192 -15.13 9.32 -15.15
N PRO A 193 -15.63 10.50 -15.57
CA PRO A 193 -16.81 10.57 -16.40
C PRO A 193 -16.48 9.92 -17.75
N ARG A 194 -16.93 8.67 -17.93
CA ARG A 194 -16.82 7.96 -19.22
C ARG A 194 -17.65 8.65 -20.30
#